data_AF-A0A3Q2W8B1-F1
#
_entry.id   AF-A0A3Q2W8B1-F1
#
_cell.length_a   1.000
_cell.length_b   1.000
_cell.length_c   1.000
_cell.angle_alpha   90.00
_cell.angle_beta   90.00
_cell.angle_gamma   90.00
#
_symmetry.space_group_name_H-M   'P 1'
#
loop_
_entity.id
_entity.type
_entity.pdbx_description
1 polymer ?
#
loop_
_entity_poly.entity_id
_entity_poly.type
_entity_poly.pdbx_seq_one_letter_code
_entity_poly.pdbx_strand_id
1 'polypeptide(L)'
;MSNQDDTGRSEPPMKRWKGSPCDVDSWVALPVLSDEQSQDVELVEVYAAPILDKKETSRLVRELNSLCPLSGLQHVKRVRPCRERPHPLEVLVCLVSDVPKMQVVSIDSLLPSGGINCNGLGEPFVVKVPARAPLTRPQFELASQHWPTSFHEDKQVTVALRGELFSHHQKERIHAYMASAVTAAREGGVAGMEAIGAVVVDPKTESIIAVSHDCRRKHPLHHAVMVVIDLVARSQGGGFYGFDSYPACRFTSASSVQTEAQIENGTQPYICTGYDLYVTREPCVMCAMALVHSRIGRVFYGVTSADGALGSKFKIHTQKDLNHRFEVYRGVLSRECEDLHSMDDHIKKDRGE
;
A
#
# COMPACT_ATOMS: atom_id res chain seq x y z
N MET A 1 63.79 -2.74 -20.36
CA MET A 1 62.65 -2.25 -21.16
C MET A 1 61.90 -3.47 -21.63
N SER A 2 61.16 -4.11 -20.71
CA SER A 2 59.70 -3.96 -20.56
C SER A 2 58.95 -4.40 -21.82
N ASN A 3 58.38 -5.60 -21.80
CA ASN A 3 57.00 -5.84 -22.20
C ASN A 3 56.53 -7.18 -21.62
N GLN A 4 55.43 -7.09 -20.88
CA GLN A 4 54.70 -8.18 -20.24
C GLN A 4 53.91 -8.96 -21.29
N ASP A 5 53.85 -10.28 -21.12
CA ASP A 5 52.89 -11.16 -21.78
C ASP A 5 51.48 -10.84 -21.28
N ASP A 6 50.64 -10.27 -22.15
CA ASP A 6 49.20 -10.11 -21.91
C ASP A 6 48.47 -11.34 -22.45
N THR A 7 47.80 -12.05 -21.54
CA THR A 7 47.06 -13.27 -21.83
C THR A 7 45.67 -12.88 -22.35
N GLY A 8 45.54 -12.85 -23.68
CA GLY A 8 44.27 -12.65 -24.37
C GLY A 8 43.25 -13.73 -23.99
N ARG A 9 42.39 -13.42 -23.03
CA ARG A 9 41.20 -14.21 -22.69
C ARG A 9 40.07 -13.75 -23.61
N SER A 10 39.84 -14.49 -24.69
CA SER A 10 38.71 -14.27 -25.59
C SER A 10 37.40 -14.46 -24.83
N GLU A 11 36.57 -13.41 -24.78
CA GLU A 11 35.21 -13.50 -24.27
C GLU A 11 34.38 -14.45 -25.15
N PRO A 12 33.64 -15.40 -24.56
CA PRO A 12 32.73 -16.24 -25.34
C PRO A 12 31.56 -15.39 -25.85
N PRO A 13 31.08 -15.62 -27.08
CA PRO A 13 30.03 -14.81 -27.67
C PRO A 13 28.74 -14.90 -26.84
N MET A 14 28.15 -13.75 -26.54
CA MET A 14 26.86 -13.62 -25.87
C MET A 14 25.83 -14.53 -26.55
N LYS A 15 25.41 -15.59 -25.84
CA LYS A 15 24.28 -16.42 -26.25
C LYS A 15 23.05 -15.52 -26.34
N ARG A 16 22.60 -15.31 -27.58
CA ARG A 16 21.34 -14.64 -27.92
C ARG A 16 20.21 -15.31 -27.15
N TRP A 17 19.76 -14.69 -26.07
CA TRP A 17 18.68 -15.19 -25.23
C TRP A 17 17.39 -15.16 -26.06
N LYS A 18 16.83 -16.35 -26.33
CA LYS A 18 15.44 -16.52 -26.73
C LYS A 18 14.61 -16.70 -25.45
N GLY A 19 14.19 -15.58 -24.85
CA GLY A 19 13.27 -15.60 -23.72
C GLY A 19 11.86 -15.95 -24.20
N SER A 20 11.14 -16.79 -23.43
CA SER A 20 9.71 -16.96 -23.59
C SER A 20 8.98 -15.61 -23.38
N PRO A 21 7.84 -15.36 -24.04
CA PRO A 21 7.31 -14.00 -24.21
C PRO A 21 6.71 -13.34 -22.96
N CYS A 22 6.70 -14.02 -21.81
CA CYS A 22 6.02 -13.54 -20.60
C CYS A 22 6.75 -14.09 -19.36
N ASP A 23 7.78 -13.39 -18.88
CA ASP A 23 8.40 -13.71 -17.59
C ASP A 23 7.60 -13.03 -16.46
N VAL A 24 6.53 -13.69 -16.01
CA VAL A 24 5.68 -13.16 -14.92
C VAL A 24 6.35 -13.19 -13.54
N ASP A 25 7.51 -13.84 -13.42
CA ASP A 25 8.31 -13.86 -12.19
C ASP A 25 9.29 -12.67 -12.12
N SER A 26 9.41 -11.90 -13.21
CA SER A 26 10.28 -10.70 -13.28
C SER A 26 9.78 -9.52 -12.43
N TRP A 27 8.53 -9.54 -11.97
CA TRP A 27 7.92 -8.47 -11.19
C TRP A 27 6.97 -8.99 -10.11
N VAL A 28 6.73 -8.16 -9.09
CA VAL A 28 5.80 -8.45 -8.00
C VAL A 28 4.91 -7.23 -7.75
N ALA A 29 3.59 -7.44 -7.76
CA ALA A 29 2.62 -6.42 -7.37
C ALA A 29 2.57 -6.31 -5.84
N LEU A 30 3.16 -5.24 -5.29
CA LEU A 30 3.19 -4.98 -3.85
C LEU A 30 2.07 -4.01 -3.47
N PRO A 31 1.28 -4.27 -2.41
CA PRO A 31 0.24 -3.35 -1.98
C PRO A 31 0.85 -2.06 -1.44
N VAL A 32 0.23 -0.92 -1.75
CA VAL A 32 0.56 0.35 -1.13
C VAL A 32 -0.30 0.54 0.12
N LEU A 33 0.31 0.22 1.26
CA LEU A 33 -0.32 0.28 2.58
C LEU A 33 -0.57 1.72 3.04
N SER A 34 -1.62 1.91 3.86
CA SER A 34 -1.85 3.17 4.58
C SER A 34 -0.69 3.54 5.51
N ASP A 35 -0.63 4.79 5.96
CA ASP A 35 0.37 5.22 6.94
C ASP A 35 0.27 4.40 8.24
N GLU A 36 -0.94 4.12 8.72
CA GLU A 36 -1.16 3.32 9.93
C GLU A 36 -0.61 1.88 9.79
N GLN A 37 -0.70 1.30 8.60
CA GLN A 37 -0.23 -0.07 8.31
C GLN A 37 1.27 -0.15 8.00
N SER A 38 1.90 0.97 7.62
CA SER A 38 3.32 1.02 7.22
C SER A 38 4.23 1.73 8.22
N GLN A 39 3.67 2.43 9.21
CA GLN A 39 4.44 3.05 10.28
C GLN A 39 5.14 2.01 11.15
N ASP A 40 6.23 2.45 11.77
CA ASP A 40 6.95 1.70 12.79
C ASP A 40 6.11 1.50 14.06
N VAL A 41 6.49 0.51 14.86
CA VAL A 41 5.85 0.24 16.15
C VAL A 41 6.24 1.32 17.16
N GLU A 42 5.36 2.31 17.34
CA GLU A 42 5.47 3.32 18.39
C GLU A 42 5.31 2.68 19.77
N LEU A 43 6.15 3.07 20.72
CA LEU A 43 6.15 2.55 22.08
C LEU A 43 5.77 3.63 23.09
N VAL A 44 4.99 3.25 24.10
CA VAL A 44 4.64 4.10 25.24
C VAL A 44 5.10 3.46 26.55
N GLU A 45 5.45 4.30 27.52
CA GLU A 45 5.89 3.86 28.84
C GLU A 45 4.70 3.59 29.76
N VAL A 46 4.71 2.42 30.38
CA VAL A 46 3.67 1.91 31.28
C VAL A 46 4.33 1.39 32.54
N TYR A 47 3.73 1.67 33.69
CA TYR A 47 4.12 1.02 34.94
C TYR A 47 3.62 -0.43 34.94
N ALA A 48 4.53 -1.37 35.17
CA ALA A 48 4.25 -2.77 35.42
C ALA A 48 4.66 -3.14 36.85
N ALA A 49 4.04 -4.18 37.40
CA ALA A 49 4.39 -4.71 38.72
C ALA A 49 4.49 -6.24 38.67
N PRO A 50 5.41 -6.85 39.44
CA PRO A 50 5.42 -8.28 39.70
C PRO A 50 4.10 -8.75 40.33
N ILE A 51 3.58 -9.91 39.92
CA ILE A 51 2.58 -10.64 40.70
C ILE A 51 3.32 -11.68 41.55
N LEU A 52 3.33 -11.48 42.86
CA LEU A 52 4.04 -12.30 43.84
C LEU A 52 3.29 -13.61 44.15
N ASP A 53 1.95 -13.61 44.09
CA ASP A 53 1.11 -14.82 44.23
C ASP A 53 0.23 -15.02 42.99
N LYS A 54 0.44 -16.13 42.26
CA LYS A 54 -0.35 -16.46 41.05
C LYS A 54 -1.84 -16.62 41.34
N LYS A 55 -2.24 -17.02 42.56
CA LYS A 55 -3.64 -17.22 42.92
C LYS A 55 -4.43 -15.91 42.87
N GLU A 56 -3.76 -14.79 43.08
CA GLU A 56 -4.37 -13.46 43.09
C GLU A 56 -4.50 -12.83 41.68
N THR A 57 -3.96 -13.46 40.64
CA THR A 57 -3.92 -12.90 39.27
C THR A 57 -5.29 -12.43 38.78
N SER A 58 -6.32 -13.27 38.89
CA SER A 58 -7.67 -12.95 38.41
C SER A 58 -8.31 -11.80 39.18
N ARG A 59 -8.06 -11.74 40.51
CA ARG A 59 -8.51 -10.65 41.39
C ARG A 59 -7.84 -9.35 40.97
N LEU A 60 -6.51 -9.34 40.90
CA LEU A 60 -5.68 -8.18 40.55
C LEU A 60 -6.04 -7.62 39.17
N VAL A 61 -6.18 -8.47 38.15
CA VAL A 61 -6.56 -8.01 36.80
C VAL A 61 -7.93 -7.34 36.79
N ARG A 62 -8.91 -7.90 37.50
CA ARG A 62 -10.26 -7.33 37.58
C ARG A 62 -10.26 -5.97 38.29
N GLU A 63 -9.58 -5.87 39.42
CA GLU A 63 -9.47 -4.61 40.17
C GLU A 63 -8.72 -3.54 39.37
N LEU A 64 -7.58 -3.90 38.78
CA LEU A 64 -6.79 -3.01 37.94
C LEU A 64 -7.56 -2.51 36.71
N ASN A 65 -8.36 -3.36 36.07
CA ASN A 65 -9.21 -2.92 34.95
C ASN A 65 -10.31 -1.95 35.39
N SER A 66 -10.79 -2.05 36.62
CA SER A 66 -11.81 -1.14 37.16
C SER A 66 -11.22 0.19 37.61
N LEU A 67 -10.00 0.20 38.16
CA LEU A 67 -9.42 1.37 38.83
C LEU A 67 -8.38 2.09 37.97
N CYS A 68 -7.61 1.34 37.18
CA CYS A 68 -6.58 1.85 36.28
C CYS A 68 -6.76 1.24 34.87
N PRO A 69 -7.84 1.58 34.15
CA PRO A 69 -8.07 1.09 32.80
C PRO A 69 -6.98 1.62 31.86
N LEU A 70 -6.41 0.73 31.04
CA LEU A 70 -5.40 1.10 30.03
C LEU A 70 -6.11 1.57 28.75
N SER A 71 -6.69 2.75 28.80
CA SER A 71 -7.38 3.39 27.68
C SER A 71 -6.45 3.50 26.47
N GLY A 72 -6.89 2.96 25.33
CA GLY A 72 -6.12 2.94 24.08
C GLY A 72 -5.12 1.79 23.94
N LEU A 73 -4.96 0.94 24.95
CA LEU A 73 -4.06 -0.23 24.93
C LEU A 73 -4.81 -1.56 25.02
N GLN A 74 -6.04 -1.66 24.51
CA GLN A 74 -6.84 -2.90 24.61
C GLN A 74 -6.22 -4.07 23.83
N HIS A 75 -5.33 -3.81 22.86
CA HIS A 75 -4.56 -4.82 22.15
C HIS A 75 -3.46 -5.44 23.00
N VAL A 76 -2.96 -4.76 24.03
CA VAL A 76 -1.87 -5.25 24.88
C VAL A 76 -2.43 -6.17 25.95
N LYS A 77 -1.88 -7.38 26.10
CA LYS A 77 -2.33 -8.30 27.15
C LYS A 77 -1.93 -7.77 28.52
N ARG A 78 -2.87 -7.71 29.46
CA ARG A 78 -2.64 -7.14 30.80
C ARG A 78 -1.51 -7.83 31.59
N VAL A 79 -1.34 -9.14 31.40
CA VAL A 79 -0.40 -9.98 32.14
C VAL A 79 0.54 -10.70 31.18
N ARG A 80 1.82 -10.84 31.58
CA ARG A 80 2.79 -11.71 30.90
C ARG A 80 3.50 -12.65 31.86
N PRO A 81 3.95 -13.83 31.40
CA PRO A 81 4.87 -14.66 32.17
C PRO A 81 6.25 -14.00 32.25
N CYS A 82 6.87 -14.07 33.42
CA CYS A 82 8.27 -13.69 33.59
C CYS A 82 9.15 -14.94 33.50
N ARG A 83 10.23 -14.89 32.71
CA ARG A 83 11.16 -16.02 32.52
C ARG A 83 12.46 -15.90 33.33
N GLU A 84 12.78 -14.70 33.83
CA GLU A 84 14.13 -14.35 34.33
C GLU A 84 14.16 -13.80 35.77
N ARG A 85 13.01 -13.55 36.41
CA ARG A 85 12.92 -12.96 37.76
C ARG A 85 12.28 -13.95 38.76
N PRO A 86 12.42 -13.75 40.10
CA PRO A 86 11.89 -14.67 41.11
C PRO A 86 10.35 -14.78 41.13
N HIS A 87 9.63 -13.88 40.44
CA HIS A 87 8.18 -13.89 40.38
C HIS A 87 7.68 -14.48 39.06
N PRO A 88 6.54 -15.17 39.07
CA PRO A 88 6.06 -15.92 37.92
C PRO A 88 5.38 -15.08 36.82
N LEU A 89 4.80 -13.95 37.19
CA LEU A 89 3.98 -13.13 36.30
C LEU A 89 4.27 -11.64 36.54
N GLU A 90 3.98 -10.83 35.55
CA GLU A 90 4.04 -9.37 35.59
C GLU A 90 2.72 -8.82 35.02
N VAL A 91 2.22 -7.73 35.61
CA VAL A 91 0.97 -7.09 35.23
C VAL A 91 1.17 -5.61 34.95
N LEU A 92 0.52 -5.10 33.92
CA LEU A 92 0.47 -3.66 33.62
C LEU A 92 -0.48 -2.95 34.59
N VAL A 93 -0.09 -1.79 35.08
CA VAL A 93 -0.82 -1.00 36.09
C VAL A 93 -1.46 0.23 35.46
N CYS A 94 -0.68 1.17 34.94
CA CYS A 94 -1.16 2.43 34.38
C CYS A 94 -0.11 3.06 33.44
N LEU A 95 -0.52 3.99 32.58
CA LEU A 95 0.42 4.75 31.75
C LEU A 95 1.25 5.67 32.64
N VAL A 96 2.54 5.83 32.31
CA VAL A 96 3.41 6.78 33.03
C VAL A 96 2.89 8.22 32.90
N SER A 97 2.27 8.55 31.76
CA SER A 97 1.66 9.86 31.52
C SER A 97 0.51 10.22 32.46
N ASP A 98 -0.15 9.21 33.04
CA ASP A 98 -1.31 9.40 33.90
C ASP A 98 -0.91 9.72 35.35
N VAL A 99 0.37 9.55 35.67
CA VAL A 99 0.91 9.72 37.02
C VAL A 99 1.60 11.09 37.13
N PRO A 100 1.24 11.91 38.13
CA PRO A 100 1.95 13.16 38.41
C PRO A 100 3.44 12.90 38.64
N LYS A 101 4.33 13.76 38.13
CA LYS A 101 5.78 13.62 38.29
C LYS A 101 6.18 13.60 39.77
N MET A 102 6.37 12.41 40.33
CA MET A 102 6.85 12.19 41.70
C MET A 102 8.28 11.63 41.70
N GLN A 103 9.03 11.92 42.76
CA GLN A 103 10.43 11.52 42.91
C GLN A 103 10.59 10.05 43.34
N VAL A 104 9.55 9.46 43.94
CA VAL A 104 9.49 8.06 44.35
C VAL A 104 8.11 7.52 43.99
N VAL A 105 8.07 6.40 43.25
CA VAL A 105 6.84 5.76 42.79
C VAL A 105 6.73 4.40 43.46
N SER A 106 5.82 4.27 44.42
CA SER A 106 5.44 2.99 45.03
C SER A 106 4.14 2.46 44.41
N ILE A 107 3.84 1.17 44.59
CA ILE A 107 2.60 0.59 44.06
C ILE A 107 1.36 1.29 44.63
N ASP A 108 1.38 1.67 45.91
CA ASP A 108 0.29 2.39 46.57
C ASP A 108 0.06 3.78 45.96
N SER A 109 1.13 4.46 45.53
CA SER A 109 1.05 5.77 44.89
C SER A 109 0.47 5.73 43.48
N LEU A 110 0.53 4.57 42.82
CA LEU A 110 0.01 4.36 41.46
C LEU A 110 -1.48 4.02 41.40
N LEU A 111 -2.08 3.67 42.54
CA LEU A 111 -3.45 3.20 42.64
C LEU A 111 -4.31 4.27 43.32
N PRO A 112 -5.58 4.47 42.91
CA PRO A 112 -6.48 5.39 43.58
C PRO A 112 -6.65 5.03 45.08
N SER A 113 -6.64 6.05 45.94
CA SER A 113 -6.73 5.87 47.40
C SER A 113 -8.00 5.10 47.79
N GLY A 114 -7.85 3.92 48.40
CA GLY A 114 -8.94 3.13 48.99
C GLY A 114 -9.52 1.98 48.15
N GLY A 115 -8.91 1.60 47.02
CA GLY A 115 -9.51 0.64 46.07
C GLY A 115 -8.91 -0.78 45.98
N ILE A 116 -7.62 -0.98 46.27
CA ILE A 116 -6.95 -2.28 46.04
C ILE A 116 -6.29 -2.77 47.31
N ASN A 117 -6.46 -4.06 47.59
CA ASN A 117 -5.54 -4.75 48.48
C ASN A 117 -4.27 -5.08 47.68
N CYS A 118 -3.21 -4.29 47.87
CA CYS A 118 -1.93 -4.41 47.17
C CYS A 118 -1.22 -5.74 47.47
N ASN A 119 -1.74 -6.52 48.42
CA ASN A 119 -1.27 -7.86 48.74
C ASN A 119 -1.19 -8.71 47.47
N GLY A 120 0.04 -9.03 47.07
CA GLY A 120 0.34 -9.85 45.89
C GLY A 120 0.97 -9.08 44.74
N LEU A 121 1.11 -7.75 44.81
CA LEU A 121 1.92 -6.95 43.88
C LEU A 121 3.28 -6.61 44.47
N GLY A 122 4.33 -6.67 43.65
CA GLY A 122 5.67 -6.20 44.01
C GLY A 122 5.90 -4.74 43.62
N GLU A 123 7.14 -4.29 43.80
CA GLU A 123 7.55 -2.93 43.43
C GLU A 123 7.37 -2.65 41.93
N PRO A 124 6.79 -1.48 41.57
CA PRO A 124 6.54 -1.14 40.18
C PRO A 124 7.83 -0.79 39.44
N PHE A 125 7.83 -1.02 38.13
CA PHE A 125 8.90 -0.65 37.22
C PHE A 125 8.33 -0.23 35.88
N VAL A 126 9.10 0.55 35.12
CA VAL A 126 8.67 1.05 33.81
C VAL A 126 9.00 0.03 32.73
N VAL A 127 8.04 -0.22 31.85
CA VAL A 127 8.20 -1.01 30.62
C VAL A 127 7.70 -0.22 29.43
N LYS A 128 8.23 -0.54 28.24
CA LYS A 128 7.75 0.00 26.98
C LYS A 128 6.84 -1.02 26.31
N VAL A 129 5.63 -0.58 25.94
CA VAL A 129 4.64 -1.43 25.25
C VAL A 129 4.18 -0.76 23.95
N PRO A 130 3.68 -1.53 22.97
CA PRO A 130 3.16 -0.97 21.72
C PRO A 130 2.01 0.00 21.98
N ALA A 131 2.16 1.25 21.55
CA ALA A 131 1.16 2.30 21.74
C ALA A 131 -0.12 2.07 20.92
N ARG A 132 -0.02 1.33 19.81
CA ARG A 132 -1.13 1.05 18.89
C ARG A 132 -1.22 -0.43 18.57
N ALA A 133 -2.43 -0.87 18.21
CA ALA A 133 -2.66 -2.23 17.76
C ALA A 133 -1.93 -2.48 16.42
N PRO A 134 -1.21 -3.60 16.29
CA PRO A 134 -0.57 -3.94 15.03
C PRO A 134 -1.63 -4.24 13.96
N LEU A 135 -1.45 -3.69 12.76
CA LEU A 135 -2.35 -3.90 11.62
C LEU A 135 -1.77 -4.89 10.61
N THR A 136 -0.46 -5.13 10.66
CA THR A 136 0.23 -6.08 9.77
C THR A 136 1.00 -7.12 10.57
N ARG A 137 1.26 -8.28 9.95
CA ARG A 137 2.06 -9.36 10.54
C ARG A 137 3.47 -8.86 10.97
N PRO A 138 4.22 -8.10 10.15
CA PRO A 138 5.51 -7.54 10.58
C PRO A 138 5.39 -6.60 11.80
N GLN A 139 4.37 -5.73 11.83
CA GLN A 139 4.12 -4.89 13.00
C GLN A 139 3.84 -5.73 14.24
N PHE A 140 3.04 -6.79 14.12
CA PHE A 140 2.73 -7.69 15.23
C PHE A 140 3.96 -8.41 15.76
N GLU A 141 4.83 -8.90 14.88
CA GLU A 141 6.07 -9.58 15.24
C GLU A 141 7.02 -8.66 16.01
N LEU A 142 7.15 -7.40 15.57
CA LEU A 142 7.91 -6.37 16.29
C LEU A 142 7.26 -5.99 17.62
N ALA A 143 5.96 -5.72 17.63
CA ALA A 143 5.19 -5.35 18.82
C ALA A 143 5.25 -6.42 19.92
N SER A 144 5.18 -7.69 19.53
CA SER A 144 5.21 -8.83 20.44
C SER A 144 6.56 -9.04 21.12
N GLN A 145 7.65 -8.46 20.60
CA GLN A 145 8.97 -8.47 21.25
C GLN A 145 8.99 -7.57 22.49
N HIS A 146 8.16 -6.53 22.54
CA HIS A 146 8.09 -5.59 23.67
C HIS A 146 7.15 -6.09 24.75
N TRP A 147 5.93 -6.49 24.36
CA TRP A 147 4.94 -7.03 25.29
C TRP A 147 3.93 -7.92 24.56
N PRO A 148 3.40 -8.99 25.20
CA PRO A 148 2.39 -9.83 24.57
C PRO A 148 1.19 -9.03 24.08
N THR A 149 0.95 -9.10 22.78
CA THR A 149 -0.07 -8.29 22.09
C THR A 149 -1.06 -9.21 21.38
N SER A 150 -2.30 -8.78 21.26
CA SER A 150 -3.35 -9.43 20.48
C SER A 150 -3.28 -8.93 19.04
N PHE A 151 -3.40 -9.84 18.07
CA PHE A 151 -3.39 -9.49 16.65
C PHE A 151 -4.44 -10.32 15.92
N HIS A 152 -5.31 -9.62 15.22
CA HIS A 152 -6.28 -10.22 14.32
C HIS A 152 -5.75 -10.01 12.91
N GLU A 153 -5.26 -11.09 12.31
CA GLU A 153 -4.61 -11.01 11.01
C GLU A 153 -5.61 -10.73 9.89
N ASP A 154 -5.32 -9.69 9.12
CA ASP A 154 -5.88 -9.54 7.78
C ASP A 154 -5.09 -10.44 6.82
N LYS A 155 -5.70 -11.56 6.43
CA LYS A 155 -5.08 -12.55 5.55
C LYS A 155 -4.75 -11.98 4.17
N GLN A 156 -5.57 -11.08 3.64
CA GLN A 156 -5.32 -10.49 2.33
C GLN A 156 -4.08 -9.60 2.37
N VAL A 157 -3.95 -8.75 3.40
CA VAL A 157 -2.76 -7.91 3.58
C VAL A 157 -1.50 -8.77 3.79
N THR A 158 -1.57 -9.84 4.59
CA THR A 158 -0.42 -10.74 4.77
C THR A 158 0.01 -11.40 3.47
N VAL A 159 -0.92 -11.97 2.71
CA VAL A 159 -0.63 -12.62 1.42
C VAL A 159 -0.09 -11.61 0.41
N ALA A 160 -0.65 -10.39 0.39
CA ALA A 160 -0.19 -9.30 -0.46
C ALA A 160 1.23 -8.84 -0.14
N LEU A 161 1.59 -8.75 1.14
CA LEU A 161 2.95 -8.40 1.55
C LEU A 161 3.99 -9.48 1.21
N ARG A 162 3.57 -10.72 0.99
CA ARG A 162 4.43 -11.81 0.48
C ARG A 162 4.52 -11.82 -1.05
N GLY A 163 3.77 -10.97 -1.75
CA GLY A 163 3.69 -10.99 -3.21
C GLY A 163 2.88 -12.16 -3.79
N GLU A 164 2.09 -12.82 -2.94
CA GLU A 164 1.34 -14.05 -3.25
C GLU A 164 -0.15 -13.77 -3.53
N LEU A 165 -0.55 -12.50 -3.64
CA LEU A 165 -1.96 -12.11 -3.77
C LEU A 165 -2.60 -12.59 -5.06
N PHE A 166 -1.83 -12.59 -6.15
CA PHE A 166 -2.32 -12.89 -7.48
C PHE A 166 -1.83 -14.27 -7.92
N SER A 167 -2.76 -15.09 -8.40
CA SER A 167 -2.44 -16.36 -9.04
C SER A 167 -1.61 -16.15 -10.30
N HIS A 168 -0.94 -17.20 -10.78
CA HIS A 168 -0.16 -17.13 -12.02
C HIS A 168 -0.99 -16.58 -13.20
N HIS A 169 -2.22 -17.07 -13.37
CA HIS A 169 -3.12 -16.61 -14.42
C HIS A 169 -3.46 -15.12 -14.28
N GLN A 170 -3.74 -14.66 -13.06
CA GLN A 170 -3.99 -13.24 -12.80
C GLN A 170 -2.75 -12.39 -13.11
N LYS A 171 -1.54 -12.87 -12.79
CA LYS A 171 -0.29 -12.19 -13.15
C LYS A 171 -0.12 -12.09 -14.66
N GLU A 172 -0.42 -13.12 -15.44
CA GLU A 172 -0.39 -13.06 -16.91
C GLU A 172 -1.35 -11.99 -17.48
N ARG A 173 -2.55 -11.86 -16.91
CA ARG A 173 -3.52 -10.81 -17.26
C ARG A 173 -2.98 -9.42 -16.90
N ILE A 174 -2.55 -9.22 -15.66
CA ILE A 174 -1.94 -7.97 -15.19
C ILE A 174 -0.75 -7.57 -16.07
N HIS A 175 0.12 -8.53 -16.43
CA HIS A 175 1.23 -8.31 -17.35
C HIS A 175 0.72 -7.78 -18.68
N ALA A 176 -0.24 -8.45 -19.33
CA ALA A 176 -0.76 -8.05 -20.63
C ALA A 176 -1.39 -6.64 -20.62
N TYR A 177 -2.11 -6.29 -19.54
CA TYR A 177 -2.70 -4.96 -19.40
C TYR A 177 -1.65 -3.87 -19.18
N MET A 178 -0.64 -4.12 -18.33
CA MET A 178 0.45 -3.16 -18.14
C MET A 178 1.32 -3.04 -19.39
N ALA A 179 1.59 -4.14 -20.11
CA ALA A 179 2.31 -4.11 -21.38
C ALA A 179 1.55 -3.27 -22.43
N SER A 180 0.21 -3.31 -22.44
CA SER A 180 -0.61 -2.43 -23.27
C SER A 180 -0.43 -0.96 -22.88
N ALA A 181 -0.33 -0.65 -21.58
CA ALA A 181 -0.01 0.70 -21.10
C ALA A 181 1.40 1.14 -21.51
N VAL A 182 2.40 0.27 -21.41
CA VAL A 182 3.78 0.52 -21.85
C VAL A 182 3.84 0.82 -23.35
N THR A 183 3.14 0.05 -24.19
CA THR A 183 3.07 0.31 -25.63
C THR A 183 2.47 1.68 -25.92
N ALA A 184 1.33 2.02 -25.29
CA ALA A 184 0.73 3.34 -25.45
C ALA A 184 1.66 4.48 -25.00
N ALA A 185 2.40 4.27 -23.90
CA ALA A 185 3.39 5.21 -23.41
C ALA A 185 4.51 5.46 -24.44
N ARG A 186 5.03 4.41 -25.07
CA ARG A 186 6.06 4.51 -26.12
C ARG A 186 5.55 5.27 -27.33
N GLU A 187 4.33 5.00 -27.78
CA GLU A 187 3.72 5.74 -28.90
C GLU A 187 3.55 7.23 -28.57
N GLY A 188 3.13 7.55 -27.34
CA GLY A 188 3.08 8.93 -26.84
C GLY A 188 4.46 9.60 -26.82
N GLY A 189 5.48 8.91 -26.32
CA GLY A 189 6.87 9.40 -26.30
C GLY A 189 7.42 9.69 -27.71
N VAL A 190 7.17 8.79 -28.67
CA VAL A 190 7.53 9.01 -30.09
C VAL A 190 6.80 10.22 -30.68
N ALA A 191 5.57 10.49 -30.25
CA ALA A 191 4.81 11.68 -30.63
C ALA A 191 5.27 12.97 -29.89
N GLY A 192 6.32 12.90 -29.07
CA GLY A 192 6.88 14.02 -28.33
C GLY A 192 6.12 14.39 -27.06
N MET A 193 5.33 13.46 -26.51
CA MET A 193 4.66 13.58 -25.22
C MET A 193 5.53 12.98 -24.11
N GLU A 194 5.16 13.15 -22.84
CA GLU A 194 5.78 12.35 -21.78
C GLU A 194 5.42 10.87 -21.99
N ALA A 195 6.39 9.96 -21.82
CA ALA A 195 6.20 8.53 -22.02
C ALA A 195 5.42 7.90 -20.85
N ILE A 196 4.13 8.25 -20.74
CA ILE A 196 3.20 7.74 -19.74
C ILE A 196 1.98 7.17 -20.45
N GLY A 197 1.67 5.91 -20.19
CA GLY A 197 0.49 5.21 -20.68
C GLY A 197 -0.40 4.69 -19.56
N ALA A 198 -1.69 4.58 -19.85
CA ALA A 198 -2.73 4.12 -18.94
C ALA A 198 -3.79 3.26 -19.65
N VAL A 199 -4.27 2.21 -18.97
CA VAL A 199 -5.29 1.27 -19.46
C VAL A 199 -6.34 1.06 -18.36
N VAL A 200 -7.62 1.13 -18.72
CA VAL A 200 -8.73 0.77 -17.82
C VAL A 200 -9.37 -0.53 -18.28
N VAL A 201 -9.56 -1.45 -17.34
CA VAL A 201 -10.08 -2.80 -17.56
C VAL A 201 -11.30 -3.02 -16.69
N ASP A 202 -12.32 -3.68 -17.23
CA ASP A 202 -13.40 -4.22 -16.42
C ASP A 202 -13.00 -5.59 -15.87
N PRO A 203 -12.78 -5.73 -14.54
CA PRO A 203 -12.35 -7.00 -13.96
C PRO A 203 -13.39 -8.11 -14.04
N LYS A 204 -14.66 -7.80 -14.31
CA LYS A 204 -15.72 -8.81 -14.46
C LYS A 204 -15.67 -9.50 -15.81
N THR A 205 -15.35 -8.74 -16.85
CA THR A 205 -15.29 -9.21 -18.24
C THR A 205 -13.86 -9.45 -18.72
N GLU A 206 -12.86 -9.08 -17.91
CA GLU A 206 -11.43 -9.11 -18.24
C GLU A 206 -11.09 -8.33 -19.53
N SER A 207 -11.92 -7.35 -19.87
CA SER A 207 -11.85 -6.62 -21.13
C SER A 207 -11.30 -5.21 -20.93
N ILE A 208 -10.47 -4.77 -21.89
CA ILE A 208 -9.98 -3.39 -21.93
C ILE A 208 -11.11 -2.47 -22.39
N ILE A 209 -11.46 -1.52 -21.52
CA ILE A 209 -12.46 -0.48 -21.80
C ILE A 209 -11.83 0.69 -22.54
N ALA A 210 -10.65 1.12 -22.10
CA ALA A 210 -9.92 2.24 -22.71
C ALA A 210 -8.41 2.12 -22.54
N VAL A 211 -7.69 2.67 -23.51
CA VAL A 211 -6.22 2.82 -23.53
C VAL A 211 -5.89 4.26 -23.85
N SER A 212 -4.87 4.82 -23.21
CA SER A 212 -4.42 6.19 -23.45
C SER A 212 -2.93 6.38 -23.17
N HIS A 213 -2.42 7.53 -23.58
CA HIS A 213 -1.13 8.05 -23.14
C HIS A 213 -1.24 9.54 -22.81
N ASP A 214 -0.14 10.13 -22.35
CA ASP A 214 -0.05 11.56 -22.08
C ASP A 214 -0.39 12.40 -23.32
N CYS A 215 -1.25 13.41 -23.16
CA CYS A 215 -1.71 14.30 -24.22
C CYS A 215 -1.53 15.79 -23.84
N ARG A 216 -0.59 16.12 -22.92
CA ARG A 216 -0.41 17.46 -22.34
C ARG A 216 -0.03 18.58 -23.30
N ARG A 217 0.52 18.27 -24.48
CA ARG A 217 0.85 19.24 -25.54
C ARG A 217 -0.34 20.12 -25.96
N LYS A 218 -1.56 19.60 -25.92
CA LYS A 218 -2.78 20.39 -26.21
C LYS A 218 -3.34 21.09 -24.97
N HIS A 219 -3.17 20.50 -23.79
CA HIS A 219 -3.70 21.03 -22.55
C HIS A 219 -2.96 20.43 -21.34
N PRO A 220 -2.44 21.23 -20.39
CA PRO A 220 -1.54 20.76 -19.34
C PRO A 220 -2.13 19.68 -18.41
N LEU A 221 -3.46 19.59 -18.32
CA LEU A 221 -4.16 18.59 -17.50
C LEU A 221 -4.44 17.26 -18.22
N HIS A 222 -4.09 17.11 -19.50
CA HIS A 222 -4.33 15.88 -20.25
C HIS A 222 -3.27 14.79 -19.96
N HIS A 223 -3.13 14.44 -18.69
CA HIS A 223 -2.29 13.33 -18.27
C HIS A 223 -2.95 12.02 -18.70
N ALA A 224 -2.18 10.95 -18.91
CA ALA A 224 -2.71 9.65 -19.32
C ALA A 224 -3.92 9.18 -18.49
N VAL A 225 -3.88 9.37 -17.16
CA VAL A 225 -5.03 9.01 -16.28
C VAL A 225 -6.28 9.85 -16.55
N MET A 226 -6.14 11.15 -16.82
CA MET A 226 -7.28 12.00 -17.14
C MET A 226 -7.87 11.65 -18.50
N VAL A 227 -7.00 11.37 -19.47
CA VAL A 227 -7.39 10.95 -20.81
C VAL A 227 -8.14 9.63 -20.75
N VAL A 228 -7.63 8.61 -20.03
CA VAL A 228 -8.31 7.31 -19.94
C VAL A 228 -9.67 7.40 -19.26
N ILE A 229 -9.83 8.27 -18.24
CA ILE A 229 -11.13 8.50 -17.59
C ILE A 229 -12.14 9.11 -18.59
N ASP A 230 -11.74 10.10 -19.39
CA ASP A 230 -12.63 10.67 -20.42
C ASP A 230 -12.97 9.64 -21.51
N LEU A 231 -12.02 8.81 -21.92
CA LEU A 231 -12.26 7.72 -22.88
C LEU A 231 -13.22 6.65 -22.33
N VAL A 232 -13.17 6.34 -21.04
CA VAL A 232 -14.17 5.49 -20.38
C VAL A 232 -15.53 6.18 -20.36
N ALA A 233 -15.59 7.50 -20.10
CA ALA A 233 -16.85 8.24 -20.19
C ALA A 233 -17.42 8.19 -21.62
N ARG A 234 -16.58 8.31 -22.65
CA ARG A 234 -16.96 8.19 -24.06
C ARG A 234 -17.51 6.81 -24.42
N SER A 235 -16.93 5.73 -23.88
CA SER A 235 -17.46 4.38 -24.13
C SER A 235 -18.88 4.18 -23.61
N GLN A 236 -19.30 5.02 -22.66
CA GLN A 236 -20.59 5.02 -21.99
C GLN A 236 -21.54 6.11 -22.53
N GLY A 237 -21.18 6.79 -23.63
CA GLY A 237 -22.00 7.84 -24.25
C GLY A 237 -21.84 9.24 -23.65
N GLY A 238 -20.87 9.44 -22.74
CA GLY A 238 -20.46 10.72 -22.20
C GLY A 238 -19.12 11.21 -22.76
N GLY A 239 -18.29 11.79 -21.87
CA GLY A 239 -16.99 12.35 -22.20
C GLY A 239 -17.07 13.68 -22.96
N PHE A 240 -15.96 14.42 -23.00
CA PHE A 240 -15.91 15.76 -23.59
C PHE A 240 -14.79 15.92 -24.60
N TYR A 241 -13.57 15.46 -24.29
CA TYR A 241 -12.37 15.81 -25.05
C TYR A 241 -12.08 14.88 -26.22
N GLY A 242 -11.91 15.44 -27.43
CA GLY A 242 -11.56 14.66 -28.63
C GLY A 242 -10.09 14.25 -28.65
N PHE A 243 -9.83 12.94 -28.62
CA PHE A 243 -8.48 12.37 -28.71
C PHE A 243 -8.22 11.65 -30.05
N ASP A 244 -9.06 11.87 -31.06
CA ASP A 244 -9.00 11.18 -32.37
C ASP A 244 -7.67 11.40 -33.13
N SER A 245 -6.94 12.46 -32.78
CA SER A 245 -5.60 12.73 -33.30
C SER A 245 -4.49 11.85 -32.71
N TYR A 246 -4.81 10.99 -31.73
CA TYR A 246 -3.87 10.15 -30.99
C TYR A 246 -4.27 8.68 -31.16
N PRO A 247 -3.70 7.94 -32.14
CA PRO A 247 -4.14 6.58 -32.48
C PRO A 247 -4.09 5.56 -31.33
N ALA A 248 -3.14 5.71 -30.39
CA ALA A 248 -3.05 4.88 -29.19
C ALA A 248 -4.19 5.15 -28.17
N CYS A 249 -4.80 6.33 -28.21
CA CYS A 249 -5.92 6.70 -27.35
C CYS A 249 -7.22 6.14 -27.94
N ARG A 250 -7.72 5.04 -27.38
CA ARG A 250 -8.88 4.31 -27.91
C ARG A 250 -9.77 3.78 -26.79
N PHE A 251 -11.03 3.52 -27.11
CA PHE A 251 -11.99 2.91 -26.21
C PHE A 251 -12.89 1.90 -26.93
N THR A 252 -13.48 0.98 -26.17
CA THR A 252 -14.42 -0.03 -26.67
C THR A 252 -15.84 0.49 -26.46
N SER A 253 -16.60 0.77 -27.53
CA SER A 253 -17.97 1.29 -27.42
C SER A 253 -18.91 0.26 -26.76
N ALA A 254 -19.78 0.71 -25.85
CA ALA A 254 -20.79 -0.12 -25.18
C ALA A 254 -21.64 -0.98 -26.13
N SER A 255 -21.84 -0.54 -27.38
CA SER A 255 -22.54 -1.26 -28.45
C SER A 255 -22.00 -2.67 -28.72
N SER A 256 -20.75 -2.95 -28.33
CA SER A 256 -20.08 -4.23 -28.58
C SER A 256 -20.12 -5.21 -27.38
N VAL A 257 -20.59 -4.77 -26.20
CA VAL A 257 -20.47 -5.54 -24.94
C VAL A 257 -21.77 -5.55 -24.11
N GLN A 258 -22.88 -5.01 -24.62
CA GLN A 258 -24.16 -5.13 -23.92
C GLN A 258 -24.61 -6.59 -23.83
N THR A 259 -24.50 -7.16 -22.63
CA THR A 259 -25.21 -8.38 -22.25
C THR A 259 -26.65 -8.00 -21.90
N GLU A 260 -27.61 -8.86 -22.26
CA GLU A 260 -29.06 -8.66 -22.07
C GLU A 260 -29.43 -8.18 -20.64
N ALA A 261 -28.64 -8.58 -19.63
CA ALA A 261 -28.82 -8.19 -18.22
C ALA A 261 -28.59 -6.70 -17.90
N GLN A 262 -27.81 -5.95 -18.68
CA GLN A 262 -27.59 -4.51 -18.43
C GLN A 262 -28.76 -3.63 -18.93
N ILE A 263 -29.52 -4.13 -19.89
CA ILE A 263 -30.69 -3.44 -20.46
C ILE A 263 -31.89 -3.56 -19.50
N GLU A 264 -32.02 -4.66 -18.75
CA GLU A 264 -33.17 -4.91 -17.87
C GLU A 264 -33.24 -3.99 -16.63
N ASN A 265 -32.12 -3.42 -16.17
CA ASN A 265 -32.09 -2.56 -14.96
C ASN A 265 -31.92 -1.05 -15.22
N GLY A 266 -31.86 -0.61 -16.48
CA GLY A 266 -31.83 0.82 -16.86
C GLY A 266 -30.70 1.67 -16.26
N THR A 267 -29.72 1.07 -15.58
CA THR A 267 -28.68 1.78 -14.84
C THR A 267 -27.40 1.79 -15.66
N GLN A 268 -27.10 2.92 -16.30
CA GLN A 268 -25.84 3.10 -17.02
C GLN A 268 -24.65 2.98 -16.04
N PRO A 269 -23.53 2.36 -16.47
CA PRO A 269 -22.32 2.33 -15.65
C PRO A 269 -21.84 3.76 -15.34
N TYR A 270 -21.32 3.97 -14.12
CA TYR A 270 -20.81 5.27 -13.69
C TYR A 270 -19.28 5.31 -13.87
N ILE A 271 -18.82 5.78 -15.04
CA ILE A 271 -17.41 6.03 -15.37
C ILE A 271 -16.54 4.80 -15.04
N CYS A 272 -15.65 4.88 -14.05
CA CYS A 272 -14.68 3.84 -13.72
C CYS A 272 -15.12 2.99 -12.51
N THR A 273 -16.40 3.01 -12.14
CA THR A 273 -16.88 2.35 -10.92
C THR A 273 -16.51 0.86 -10.90
N GLY A 274 -15.62 0.48 -9.99
CA GLY A 274 -15.18 -0.90 -9.81
C GLY A 274 -14.24 -1.43 -10.90
N TYR A 275 -13.72 -0.58 -11.79
CA TYR A 275 -12.73 -0.95 -12.80
C TYR A 275 -11.30 -0.93 -12.27
N ASP A 276 -10.39 -1.58 -12.99
CA ASP A 276 -8.96 -1.58 -12.68
C ASP A 276 -8.22 -0.64 -13.63
N LEU A 277 -7.33 0.17 -13.07
CA LEU A 277 -6.39 1.01 -13.82
C LEU A 277 -5.00 0.39 -13.80
N TYR A 278 -4.37 0.28 -14.97
CA TYR A 278 -2.94 -0.03 -15.13
C TYR A 278 -2.24 1.19 -15.70
N VAL A 279 -1.26 1.73 -14.99
CA VAL A 279 -0.57 2.97 -15.38
C VAL A 279 0.94 2.85 -15.20
N THR A 280 1.70 3.25 -16.21
CA THR A 280 3.17 3.09 -16.22
C THR A 280 3.89 3.88 -15.12
N ARG A 281 3.36 5.05 -14.73
CA ARG A 281 3.93 5.96 -13.72
C ARG A 281 2.91 6.25 -12.63
N GLU A 282 3.35 6.35 -11.38
CA GLU A 282 2.48 6.66 -10.25
C GLU A 282 1.68 7.97 -10.49
N PRO A 283 0.33 7.94 -10.34
CA PRO A 283 -0.52 9.11 -10.50
C PRO A 283 -0.18 10.26 -9.54
N CYS A 284 -0.07 11.47 -10.08
CA CYS A 284 0.02 12.71 -9.30
C CYS A 284 -1.27 12.99 -8.50
N VAL A 285 -1.25 14.00 -7.62
CA VAL A 285 -2.39 14.40 -6.77
C VAL A 285 -3.68 14.62 -7.56
N MET A 286 -3.62 15.32 -8.69
CA MET A 286 -4.80 15.56 -9.54
C MET A 286 -5.39 14.25 -10.06
N CYS A 287 -4.55 13.40 -10.65
CA CYS A 287 -4.98 12.11 -11.20
C CYS A 287 -5.52 11.17 -10.11
N ALA A 288 -4.85 11.12 -8.96
CA ALA A 288 -5.28 10.32 -7.81
C ALA A 288 -6.64 10.78 -7.28
N MET A 289 -6.90 12.09 -7.19
CA MET A 289 -8.21 12.60 -6.78
C MET A 289 -9.29 12.35 -7.84
N ALA A 290 -8.95 12.43 -9.13
CA ALA A 290 -9.86 12.08 -10.21
C ALA A 290 -10.30 10.61 -10.13
N LEU A 291 -9.40 9.71 -9.72
CA LEU A 291 -9.69 8.29 -9.50
C LEU A 291 -10.65 8.04 -8.31
N VAL A 292 -10.55 8.85 -7.25
CA VAL A 292 -11.55 8.86 -6.16
C VAL A 292 -12.92 9.24 -6.73
N HIS A 293 -13.01 10.32 -7.50
CA HIS A 293 -14.27 10.81 -8.08
C HIS A 293 -14.87 9.87 -9.14
N SER A 294 -14.03 9.12 -9.87
CA SER A 294 -14.48 8.13 -10.86
C SER A 294 -14.81 6.77 -10.25
N ARG A 295 -14.62 6.60 -8.93
CA ARG A 295 -14.87 5.37 -8.17
C ARG A 295 -14.09 4.15 -8.66
N ILE A 296 -12.83 4.34 -9.08
CA ILE A 296 -11.97 3.24 -9.52
C ILE A 296 -11.92 2.12 -8.45
N GLY A 297 -11.85 0.86 -8.86
CA GLY A 297 -11.76 -0.29 -7.96
C GLY A 297 -10.33 -0.52 -7.48
N ARG A 298 -9.39 -0.64 -8.42
CA ARG A 298 -7.97 -0.90 -8.13
C ARG A 298 -7.05 -0.14 -9.09
N VAL A 299 -5.84 0.16 -8.63
CA VAL A 299 -4.80 0.79 -9.44
C VAL A 299 -3.51 -0.02 -9.34
N PHE A 300 -2.93 -0.34 -10.49
CA PHE A 300 -1.63 -0.96 -10.62
C PHE A 300 -0.70 0.03 -11.29
N TYR A 301 0.44 0.35 -10.68
CA TYR A 301 1.45 1.19 -11.31
C TYR A 301 2.83 0.57 -11.38
N GLY A 302 3.58 0.94 -12.43
CA GLY A 302 4.94 0.43 -12.66
C GLY A 302 5.96 1.06 -11.73
N VAL A 303 6.18 2.37 -11.88
CA VAL A 303 7.21 3.11 -11.12
C VAL A 303 6.63 4.25 -10.29
N THR A 304 7.34 4.61 -9.22
CA THR A 304 7.01 5.76 -8.38
C THR A 304 7.32 7.07 -9.11
N SER A 305 6.70 8.17 -8.66
CA SER A 305 6.95 9.51 -9.19
C SER A 305 7.16 10.52 -8.08
N ALA A 306 7.97 11.55 -8.32
CA ALA A 306 8.28 12.57 -7.31
C ALA A 306 7.05 13.40 -6.91
N ASP A 307 6.03 13.47 -7.75
CA ASP A 307 4.73 14.11 -7.50
C ASP A 307 3.60 13.09 -7.21
N GLY A 308 3.95 11.81 -7.07
CA GLY A 308 3.04 10.70 -6.86
C GLY A 308 2.25 10.80 -5.57
N ALA A 309 0.96 10.52 -5.66
CA ALA A 309 0.00 10.73 -4.56
C ALA A 309 -0.70 9.45 -4.09
N LEU A 310 -0.23 8.29 -4.56
CA LEU A 310 -0.74 7.00 -4.12
C LEU A 310 0.22 6.30 -3.15
N GLY A 311 1.53 6.54 -3.23
CA GLY A 311 2.52 5.96 -2.32
C GLY A 311 3.74 6.83 -2.05
N SER A 312 4.06 7.81 -2.92
CA SER A 312 5.27 8.63 -2.77
C SER A 312 5.12 9.78 -1.78
N LYS A 313 4.28 10.79 -2.09
CA LYS A 313 4.05 11.96 -1.21
C LYS A 313 2.80 11.82 -0.35
N PHE A 314 1.78 11.19 -0.91
CA PHE A 314 0.49 11.03 -0.27
C PHE A 314 0.01 9.60 -0.48
N LYS A 315 -1.06 9.23 0.23
CA LYS A 315 -1.77 7.96 0.09
C LYS A 315 -3.26 8.24 0.01
N ILE A 316 -3.66 8.99 -1.01
CA ILE A 316 -5.02 9.52 -1.18
C ILE A 316 -6.05 8.38 -1.11
N HIS A 317 -5.73 7.22 -1.68
CA HIS A 317 -6.59 6.04 -1.70
C HIS A 317 -6.93 5.47 -0.31
N THR A 318 -6.19 5.85 0.73
CA THR A 318 -6.36 5.37 2.12
C THR A 318 -6.98 6.40 3.07
N GLN A 319 -7.21 7.65 2.62
CA GLN A 319 -7.68 8.72 3.49
C GLN A 319 -9.12 8.45 3.96
N LYS A 320 -9.32 8.49 5.29
CA LYS A 320 -10.61 8.17 5.93
C LYS A 320 -11.69 9.22 5.66
N ASP A 321 -11.28 10.47 5.47
CA ASP A 321 -12.18 11.62 5.23
C ASP A 321 -12.66 11.72 3.78
N LEU A 322 -12.15 10.87 2.88
CA LEU A 322 -12.61 10.79 1.50
C LEU A 322 -13.75 9.77 1.33
N ASN A 323 -14.65 10.07 0.39
CA ASN A 323 -15.90 9.34 0.18
C ASN A 323 -15.74 8.00 -0.58
N HIS A 324 -14.57 7.71 -1.14
CA HIS A 324 -14.26 6.48 -1.85
C HIS A 324 -12.83 6.04 -1.54
N ARG A 325 -12.62 4.72 -1.43
CA ARG A 325 -11.32 4.09 -1.21
C ARG A 325 -11.12 2.98 -2.23
N PHE A 326 -9.89 2.77 -2.64
CA PHE A 326 -9.53 1.79 -3.66
C PHE A 326 -8.18 1.16 -3.35
N GLU A 327 -7.93 -0.02 -3.90
CA GLU A 327 -6.67 -0.73 -3.68
C GLU A 327 -5.59 -0.22 -4.64
N VAL A 328 -4.35 -0.17 -4.18
CA VAL A 328 -3.22 0.26 -5.00
C VAL A 328 -2.10 -0.76 -4.88
N TYR A 329 -1.55 -1.14 -6.03
CA TYR A 329 -0.42 -2.05 -6.17
C TYR A 329 0.68 -1.39 -7.00
N ARG A 330 1.93 -1.59 -6.58
CA ARG A 330 3.12 -1.03 -7.25
C ARG A 330 4.05 -2.11 -7.76
N GLY A 331 4.90 -1.76 -8.73
CA GLY A 331 6.00 -2.60 -9.19
C GLY A 331 5.67 -3.52 -10.36
N VAL A 332 4.51 -3.35 -11.00
CA VAL A 332 4.12 -4.17 -12.17
C VAL A 332 4.90 -3.72 -13.40
N LEU A 333 5.71 -4.61 -13.99
CA LEU A 333 6.63 -4.28 -15.10
C LEU A 333 7.49 -3.04 -14.80
N SER A 334 8.04 -2.96 -13.59
CA SER A 334 8.76 -1.76 -13.13
C SER A 334 9.95 -1.45 -14.03
N ARG A 335 10.71 -2.46 -14.48
CA ARG A 335 11.88 -2.29 -15.36
C ARG A 335 11.49 -1.66 -16.70
N GLU A 336 10.47 -2.20 -17.34
CA GLU A 336 9.97 -1.70 -18.62
C GLU A 336 9.41 -0.28 -18.48
N CYS A 337 8.84 0.04 -17.32
CA CYS A 337 8.35 1.38 -17.01
C CYS A 337 9.51 2.36 -16.70
N GLU A 338 10.58 1.93 -16.03
CA GLU A 338 11.81 2.72 -15.81
C GLU A 338 12.48 3.08 -17.14
N ASP A 339 12.54 2.13 -18.07
CA ASP A 339 13.09 2.34 -19.42
C ASP A 339 12.35 3.42 -20.22
N LEU A 340 11.07 3.69 -19.91
CA LEU A 340 10.33 4.80 -20.53
C LEU A 340 10.84 6.17 -20.06
N HIS A 341 11.28 6.27 -18.81
CA HIS A 341 11.72 7.53 -18.21
C HIS A 341 13.11 7.93 -18.69
N SER A 342 14.01 6.94 -18.84
CA SER A 342 15.34 7.19 -19.37
C SER A 342 15.29 7.69 -20.82
N MET A 343 14.31 7.24 -21.62
CA MET A 343 14.06 7.77 -22.96
C MET A 343 13.66 9.25 -22.94
N ASP A 344 12.76 9.65 -22.03
CA ASP A 344 12.33 11.06 -21.87
C ASP A 344 13.52 11.96 -21.49
N ASP A 345 14.37 11.53 -20.55
CA ASP A 345 15.53 12.30 -20.09
C ASP A 345 16.57 12.49 -21.20
N HIS A 346 16.80 11.46 -22.02
CA HIS A 346 17.69 11.57 -23.18
C HIS A 346 17.14 12.54 -24.23
N ILE A 347 15.84 12.49 -24.53
CA ILE A 347 15.20 13.39 -25.50
C ILE A 347 15.22 14.84 -25.00
N LYS A 348 14.97 15.09 -23.71
CA LYS A 348 15.03 16.44 -23.12
C LYS A 348 16.45 17.00 -23.15
N LYS A 349 17.44 16.18 -22.82
CA LYS A 349 18.87 16.55 -22.87
C LYS A 349 19.33 16.89 -24.29
N ASP A 350 18.87 16.15 -25.31
CA ASP A 350 19.16 16.43 -26.71
C ASP A 350 18.46 17.71 -27.23
N ARG A 351 17.35 18.11 -26.60
CA ARG A 351 16.63 19.36 -26.91
C ARG A 351 17.14 20.59 -26.14
N GLY A 352 18.05 20.39 -25.19
CA GLY A 352 18.62 21.46 -24.37
C GLY A 352 17.64 22.08 -23.36
N GLU A 353 16.62 21.32 -22.95
CA GLU A 353 15.60 21.71 -21.96
C GLU A 353 15.96 21.32 -20.52
#